data_AF-A0AB34IRD6-F1
#
_entry.id   AF-A0AB34IRD6-F1
#
_cell.length_a   1.000
_cell.length_b   1.000
_cell.length_c   1.000
_cell.angle_alpha   90.00
_cell.angle_beta   90.00
_cell.angle_gamma   90.00
#
_symmetry.space_group_name_H-M   'P 1'
#
loop_
_entity.id
_entity.type
_entity.pdbx_description
1 polymer ?
#
loop_
_entity_poly.entity_id
_entity_poly.type
_entity_poly.pdbx_seq_one_letter_code
_entity_poly.pdbx_strand_id
1 'polypeptide(L)'
;MAARPALHAEAPRSALHAEPPRSRRHTEAPRSPLLTEATPPSTRSHAVQSPVEELDPLPDRAGRSFLLEDERSPQSVLRLDFGPSARADALLRQCALPFDKATHEPLLRQLWQSAFPALPFERVSSRWEELGFQSDDPVTDLRGVGLTGLMHLAHFCSTNGNLEIVRGSHSAFPLATASLNVTHILCAHLGLLASPAGGAGKVELCSKDVQHNFIRLHAATSTDGEPGVGPSFLDLMHEQLLRWLFDRWVELDSSTPPGPRLMQMPRLLCMLRDHLRGTLSAASTPWSVPALLVALRQDDLNNKTWLYLQRRAFRRSRVISNVSGCSVC
;
A
#
# COMPACT_ATOMS: atom_id res chain seq x y z
N MET A 1 -59.83 -40.37 34.88
CA MET A 1 -59.90 -41.42 33.84
C MET A 1 -58.57 -41.37 33.09
N ALA A 2 -57.59 -42.17 33.54
CA ALA A 2 -57.17 -43.46 32.93
C ALA A 2 -56.31 -43.22 31.67
N ALA A 3 -55.13 -43.78 31.46
CA ALA A 3 -54.22 -44.63 32.24
C ALA A 3 -52.83 -44.57 31.53
N ARG A 4 -51.77 -45.01 32.24
CA ARG A 4 -50.35 -45.20 31.84
C ARG A 4 -50.20 -46.23 30.68
N PRO A 5 -49.01 -46.75 30.25
CA PRO A 5 -47.62 -46.53 30.72
C PRO A 5 -46.51 -46.51 29.63
N ALA A 6 -45.27 -46.33 30.11
CA ALA A 6 -43.99 -46.50 29.43
C ALA A 6 -43.49 -47.95 29.42
N LEU A 7 -42.70 -48.35 28.42
CA LEU A 7 -41.75 -49.49 28.46
C LEU A 7 -40.55 -49.26 27.51
N HIS A 8 -39.34 -49.37 28.07
CA HIS A 8 -38.13 -50.12 27.62
C HIS A 8 -37.79 -50.24 26.11
N ALA A 9 -36.63 -49.75 25.64
CA ALA A 9 -35.26 -50.32 25.72
C ALA A 9 -34.94 -51.34 24.61
N GLU A 10 -33.97 -51.06 23.74
CA GLU A 10 -33.05 -52.06 23.17
C GLU A 10 -31.96 -51.42 22.27
N ALA A 11 -30.73 -51.88 22.44
CA ALA A 11 -29.66 -51.82 21.45
C ALA A 11 -29.26 -53.28 21.14
N PRO A 12 -28.74 -53.57 19.93
CA PRO A 12 -27.52 -54.38 19.93
C PRO A 12 -26.48 -54.01 18.87
N ARG A 13 -25.32 -54.63 19.09
CA ARG A 13 -23.98 -54.50 18.51
C ARG A 13 -23.80 -55.15 17.12
N SER A 14 -22.63 -54.81 16.54
CA SER A 14 -21.69 -55.69 15.77
C SER A 14 -21.71 -55.53 14.24
N ALA A 15 -20.63 -55.68 13.47
CA ALA A 15 -19.17 -55.57 13.62
C ALA A 15 -18.53 -55.85 12.23
N LEU A 16 -17.28 -55.38 12.00
CA LEU A 16 -16.20 -56.01 11.20
C LEU A 16 -16.05 -55.77 9.67
N HIS A 17 -14.84 -55.28 9.34
CA HIS A 17 -13.90 -55.67 8.25
C HIS A 17 -14.26 -55.38 6.78
N ALA A 18 -13.37 -55.02 5.84
CA ALA A 18 -11.92 -54.90 5.76
C ALA A 18 -11.51 -54.10 4.48
N GLU A 19 -10.25 -53.64 4.42
CA GLU A 19 -9.55 -53.01 3.29
C GLU A 19 -8.34 -53.93 2.87
N PRO A 20 -7.43 -53.57 1.93
CA PRO A 20 -7.43 -53.55 0.44
C PRO A 20 -6.43 -54.59 -0.17
N PRO A 21 -6.05 -54.55 -1.49
CA PRO A 21 -4.70 -54.06 -1.91
C PRO A 21 -4.62 -53.45 -3.35
N ARG A 22 -3.85 -52.37 -3.65
CA ARG A 22 -2.42 -52.17 -4.05
C ARG A 22 -1.89 -52.66 -5.44
N SER A 23 -1.68 -51.68 -6.34
CA SER A 23 -0.48 -51.31 -7.16
C SER A 23 0.20 -52.25 -8.19
N ARG A 24 0.60 -51.68 -9.35
CA ARG A 24 1.86 -52.02 -10.08
C ARG A 24 2.37 -50.88 -11.01
N ARG A 25 3.68 -50.59 -10.90
CA ARG A 25 4.54 -49.84 -11.84
C ARG A 25 5.26 -50.83 -12.76
N HIS A 26 5.67 -50.41 -13.97
CA HIS A 26 6.70 -51.08 -14.77
C HIS A 26 7.66 -50.07 -15.41
N THR A 27 8.91 -50.50 -15.53
CA THR A 27 10.15 -49.81 -15.91
C THR A 27 10.63 -50.21 -17.32
N GLU A 28 11.55 -49.39 -17.85
CA GLU A 28 12.75 -49.75 -18.65
C GLU A 28 12.76 -49.62 -20.20
N ALA A 29 13.87 -49.04 -20.70
CA ALA A 29 14.30 -48.86 -22.11
C ALA A 29 15.27 -49.98 -22.56
N PRO A 30 15.66 -50.08 -23.85
CA PRO A 30 17.08 -49.78 -24.21
C PRO A 30 17.44 -49.37 -25.68
N ARG A 31 18.58 -48.66 -25.80
CA ARG A 31 19.74 -48.72 -26.76
C ARG A 31 19.68 -48.31 -28.27
N SER A 32 20.62 -47.41 -28.63
CA SER A 32 21.22 -46.98 -29.94
C SER A 32 22.11 -48.10 -30.60
N PRO A 33 22.92 -47.93 -31.70
CA PRO A 33 23.53 -46.74 -32.36
C PRO A 33 23.70 -46.76 -33.92
N LEU A 34 24.20 -45.66 -34.55
CA LEU A 34 25.39 -45.62 -35.47
C LEU A 34 25.47 -44.35 -36.37
N LEU A 35 26.61 -43.64 -36.23
CA LEU A 35 27.50 -42.92 -37.19
C LEU A 35 26.92 -42.42 -38.55
N THR A 36 27.22 -41.22 -39.05
CA THR A 36 28.54 -40.80 -39.58
C THR A 36 28.55 -39.29 -39.94
N GLU A 37 29.73 -38.65 -39.82
CA GLU A 37 30.05 -37.28 -40.26
C GLU A 37 29.99 -37.06 -41.78
N ALA A 38 29.67 -35.84 -42.22
CA ALA A 38 30.32 -35.15 -43.36
C ALA A 38 29.86 -33.68 -43.46
N THR A 39 30.80 -32.77 -43.72
CA THR A 39 30.61 -31.35 -44.07
C THR A 39 31.35 -31.07 -45.39
N PRO A 40 31.17 -29.93 -46.07
CA PRO A 40 30.00 -29.33 -46.75
C PRO A 40 30.15 -29.40 -48.30
N PRO A 41 29.28 -28.72 -49.09
CA PRO A 41 29.81 -27.51 -49.75
C PRO A 41 28.79 -26.36 -49.90
N SER A 42 29.36 -25.17 -50.09
CA SER A 42 28.69 -23.92 -50.44
C SER A 42 28.29 -23.90 -51.92
N THR A 43 27.03 -23.55 -52.21
CA THR A 43 26.65 -23.00 -53.52
C THR A 43 25.42 -22.10 -53.38
N ARG A 44 25.54 -20.88 -53.91
CA ARG A 44 24.50 -19.86 -54.06
C ARG A 44 23.28 -20.39 -54.80
N SER A 45 22.08 -20.04 -54.34
CA SER A 45 21.00 -19.64 -55.24
C SER A 45 20.00 -18.71 -54.53
N HIS A 46 19.60 -17.68 -55.27
CA HIS A 46 18.61 -16.67 -54.91
C HIS A 46 17.20 -17.28 -54.81
N ALA A 47 16.41 -16.86 -53.81
CA ALA A 47 14.98 -16.55 -53.99
C ALA A 47 14.30 -16.12 -52.67
N VAL A 48 13.67 -14.95 -52.72
CA VAL A 48 12.45 -14.53 -52.00
C VAL A 48 12.52 -14.50 -50.46
N GLN A 49 12.82 -13.31 -49.93
CA GLN A 49 12.47 -12.96 -48.54
C GLN A 49 11.05 -12.38 -48.51
N SER A 50 10.11 -13.16 -47.98
CA SER A 50 8.94 -12.64 -47.26
C SER A 50 9.32 -12.53 -45.78
N PRO A 51 9.02 -11.43 -45.06
CA PRO A 51 9.43 -11.30 -43.68
C PRO A 51 8.59 -12.24 -42.80
N VAL A 52 9.27 -13.18 -42.14
CA VAL A 52 8.73 -13.86 -40.96
C VAL A 52 8.80 -12.83 -39.84
N GLU A 53 7.64 -12.47 -39.31
CA GLU A 53 7.49 -11.58 -38.16
C GLU A 53 8.09 -12.29 -36.94
N GLU A 54 9.36 -11.97 -36.66
CA GLU A 54 10.08 -12.38 -35.46
C GLU A 54 9.40 -11.67 -34.28
N LEU A 55 8.63 -12.43 -33.50
CA LEU A 55 8.06 -11.97 -32.23
C LEU A 55 9.21 -11.55 -31.31
N ASP A 56 9.42 -10.25 -31.19
CA ASP A 56 10.34 -9.69 -30.20
C ASP A 56 10.03 -10.26 -28.80
N PRO A 57 11.05 -10.69 -28.05
CA PRO A 57 10.85 -11.08 -26.66
C PRO A 57 10.35 -9.86 -25.87
N LEU A 58 9.29 -10.06 -25.08
CA LEU A 58 8.73 -9.03 -24.20
C LEU A 58 9.84 -8.25 -23.49
N PRO A 59 9.79 -6.91 -23.49
CA PRO A 59 10.81 -6.13 -22.83
C PRO A 59 10.83 -6.44 -21.34
N ASP A 60 12.06 -6.58 -20.87
CA ASP A 60 12.54 -6.89 -19.55
C ASP A 60 11.83 -6.11 -18.43
N ARG A 61 11.89 -6.65 -17.20
CA ARG A 61 11.28 -6.16 -15.94
C ARG A 61 11.83 -4.80 -15.44
N ALA A 62 12.16 -3.88 -16.34
CA ALA A 62 12.61 -2.53 -16.03
C ALA A 62 11.40 -1.58 -15.85
N GLY A 63 10.73 -1.64 -14.68
CA GLY A 63 9.59 -0.76 -14.41
C GLY A 63 9.21 -0.55 -12.95
N ARG A 64 10.06 -0.98 -12.00
CA ARG A 64 9.69 -1.00 -10.57
C ARG A 64 10.53 -0.12 -9.64
N SER A 65 11.50 0.63 -10.14
CA SER A 65 12.19 1.63 -9.32
C SER A 65 11.43 2.96 -9.38
N PHE A 66 10.53 3.18 -8.42
CA PHE A 66 9.86 4.47 -8.21
C PHE A 66 10.45 5.23 -7.00
N LEU A 67 11.54 4.72 -6.41
CA LEU A 67 12.45 5.52 -5.62
C LEU A 67 13.68 5.83 -6.49
N LEU A 68 13.66 7.05 -7.05
CA LEU A 68 14.70 7.56 -7.94
C LEU A 68 16.08 7.49 -7.25
N GLU A 69 17.02 6.77 -7.88
CA GLU A 69 18.40 6.65 -7.42
C GLU A 69 19.19 7.97 -7.61
N ASP A 70 20.21 8.11 -6.76
CA ASP A 70 20.93 9.33 -6.35
C ASP A 70 21.97 9.85 -7.35
N GLU A 71 21.99 11.16 -7.58
CA GLU A 71 23.14 11.92 -8.08
C GLU A 71 23.60 12.87 -6.96
N ARG A 72 24.73 12.52 -6.35
CA ARG A 72 25.34 13.21 -5.19
C ARG A 72 25.65 14.68 -5.52
N SER A 73 24.91 15.59 -4.89
CA SER A 73 25.37 16.97 -4.66
C SER A 73 25.06 17.39 -3.22
N PRO A 74 26.00 18.03 -2.51
CA PRO A 74 25.76 18.48 -1.14
C PRO A 74 24.84 19.70 -1.18
N GLN A 75 23.53 19.46 -1.13
CA GLN A 75 22.54 20.51 -0.94
C GLN A 75 22.55 20.90 0.53
N SER A 76 22.86 22.17 0.82
CA SER A 76 22.60 22.78 2.12
C SER A 76 21.16 22.47 2.52
N VAL A 77 20.99 21.66 3.56
CA VAL A 77 19.67 21.24 4.06
C VAL A 77 18.96 22.49 4.58
N LEU A 78 18.06 23.06 3.78
CA LEU A 78 17.15 24.09 4.25
C LEU A 78 16.17 23.39 5.19
N ARG A 79 16.39 23.54 6.50
CA ARG A 79 15.47 23.12 7.55
C ARG A 79 14.79 24.36 8.09
N LEU A 80 13.48 24.26 8.35
CA LEU A 80 12.80 25.33 9.08
C LEU A 80 13.28 25.32 10.54
N ASP A 81 13.53 26.50 11.08
CA ASP A 81 13.85 26.67 12.49
C ASP A 81 12.55 26.65 13.30
N PHE A 82 12.37 25.60 14.11
CA PHE A 82 11.19 25.41 14.97
C PHE A 82 11.28 26.21 16.28
N GLY A 83 12.40 26.90 16.54
CA GLY A 83 12.69 27.51 17.83
C GLY A 83 12.80 26.47 18.97
N PRO A 84 12.97 26.92 20.23
CA PRO A 84 13.10 26.02 21.37
C PRO A 84 11.73 25.44 21.76
N SER A 85 11.37 24.29 21.18
CA SER A 85 10.16 23.55 21.51
C SER A 85 10.46 22.06 21.65
N ALA A 86 10.43 21.55 22.89
CA ALA A 86 10.66 20.13 23.18
C ALA A 86 9.71 19.20 22.38
N ARG A 87 8.49 19.67 22.10
CA ARG A 87 7.52 18.94 21.27
C ARG A 87 7.91 18.93 19.79
N ALA A 88 8.41 20.04 19.26
CA ALA A 88 8.93 20.07 17.89
C ALA A 88 10.18 19.20 17.75
N ASP A 89 11.08 19.21 18.74
CA ASP A 89 12.27 18.35 18.77
C ASP A 89 11.91 16.87 18.81
N ALA A 90 10.91 16.49 19.62
CA ALA A 90 10.43 15.11 19.68
C ALA A 90 9.87 14.66 18.32
N LEU A 91 9.06 15.50 17.67
CA LEU A 91 8.52 15.20 16.35
C LEU A 91 9.61 15.11 15.27
N LEU A 92 10.58 16.03 15.27
CA LEU A 92 11.73 16.01 14.38
C LEU A 92 12.56 14.73 14.55
N ARG A 93 12.76 14.29 15.79
CA ARG A 93 13.44 13.03 16.09
C ARG A 93 12.64 11.86 15.54
N GLN A 94 11.33 11.79 15.81
CA GLN A 94 10.45 10.75 15.30
C GLN A 94 10.50 10.65 13.77
N CYS A 95 10.36 11.77 13.05
CA CYS A 95 10.42 11.81 11.59
C CYS A 95 11.81 11.52 11.00
N ALA A 96 12.86 11.61 11.82
CA ALA A 96 14.22 11.25 11.42
C ALA A 96 14.60 9.80 11.79
N LEU A 97 13.74 9.05 12.49
CA LEU A 97 14.06 7.67 12.86
C LEU A 97 14.08 6.76 11.63
N PRO A 98 15.24 6.16 11.29
CA PRO A 98 15.29 5.14 10.25
C PRO A 98 14.50 3.91 10.70
N PHE A 99 14.08 3.10 9.73
CA PHE A 99 13.55 1.79 10.05
C PHE A 99 14.67 0.91 10.65
N ASP A 100 14.33 0.16 11.70
CA ASP A 100 15.25 -0.74 12.41
C ASP A 100 14.58 -2.11 12.47
N LYS A 101 15.27 -3.13 11.97
CA LYS A 101 14.72 -4.48 11.86
C LYS A 101 14.45 -5.10 13.23
N ALA A 102 15.28 -4.82 14.24
CA ALA A 102 15.17 -5.42 15.57
C ALA A 102 14.03 -4.81 16.38
N THR A 103 13.80 -3.51 16.27
CA THR A 103 12.80 -2.80 17.10
C THR A 103 11.47 -2.56 16.39
N HIS A 104 11.46 -2.46 15.06
CA HIS A 104 10.28 -2.00 14.30
C HIS A 104 9.57 -3.11 13.51
N GLU A 105 10.03 -4.37 13.55
CA GLU A 105 9.31 -5.50 12.95
C GLU A 105 7.86 -5.70 13.47
N PRO A 106 7.54 -5.46 14.76
CA PRO A 106 6.16 -5.54 15.23
C PRO A 106 5.18 -4.67 14.42
N LEU A 107 5.64 -3.51 13.92
CA LEU A 107 4.83 -2.63 13.09
C LEU A 107 4.60 -3.19 11.67
N LEU A 108 5.59 -3.90 11.10
CA LEU A 108 5.38 -4.66 9.86
C LEU A 108 4.38 -5.80 10.06
N ARG A 109 4.43 -6.48 11.21
CA ARG A 109 3.46 -7.53 11.55
C ARG A 109 2.04 -6.97 11.67
N GLN A 110 1.89 -5.81 12.31
CA GLN A 110 0.61 -5.10 12.38
C GLN A 110 0.09 -4.73 10.98
N LEU A 111 0.94 -4.12 10.14
CA LEU A 111 0.58 -3.77 8.76
C LEU A 111 0.15 -5.02 7.97
N TRP A 112 0.91 -6.11 8.10
CA TRP A 112 0.57 -7.38 7.46
C TRP A 112 -0.77 -7.92 7.94
N GLN A 113 -1.04 -7.92 9.24
CA GLN A 113 -2.32 -8.40 9.78
C GLN A 113 -3.50 -7.57 9.27
N SER A 114 -3.34 -6.26 9.14
CA SER A 114 -4.37 -5.40 8.53
C SER A 114 -4.54 -5.69 7.03
N ALA A 115 -3.43 -5.91 6.31
CA ALA A 115 -3.46 -6.15 4.87
C ALA A 115 -3.92 -7.56 4.49
N PHE A 116 -3.51 -8.58 5.23
CA PHE A 116 -3.64 -9.99 4.90
C PHE A 116 -4.08 -10.79 6.14
N PRO A 117 -5.26 -10.50 6.71
CA PRO A 117 -5.67 -11.04 8.01
C PRO A 117 -5.79 -12.57 8.05
N ALA A 118 -5.96 -13.21 6.89
CA ALA A 118 -6.06 -14.67 6.76
C ALA A 118 -4.70 -15.38 6.54
N LEU A 119 -3.60 -14.64 6.41
CA LEU A 119 -2.28 -15.21 6.11
C LEU A 119 -1.32 -15.03 7.30
N PRO A 120 -0.48 -16.05 7.60
CA PRO A 120 0.61 -15.88 8.56
C PRO A 120 1.59 -14.81 8.08
N PHE A 121 2.23 -14.11 9.02
CA PHE A 121 3.20 -13.08 8.69
C PHE A 121 4.43 -13.64 7.97
N GLU A 122 4.77 -13.05 6.84
CA GLU A 122 6.01 -13.30 6.12
C GLU A 122 6.82 -12.01 5.99
N ARG A 123 8.07 -12.03 6.48
CA ARG A 123 8.94 -10.85 6.43
C ARG A 123 9.29 -10.46 5.00
N VAL A 124 9.54 -11.45 4.14
CA VAL A 124 9.82 -11.27 2.70
C VAL A 124 8.78 -12.07 1.94
N SER A 125 8.00 -11.42 1.08
CA SER A 125 6.86 -12.04 0.40
C SER A 125 6.38 -11.20 -0.78
N SER A 126 5.94 -11.84 -1.86
CA SER A 126 5.32 -11.15 -3.01
C SER A 126 4.03 -10.41 -2.65
N ARG A 127 3.42 -10.73 -1.49
CA ARG A 127 2.27 -10.00 -0.95
C ARG A 127 2.59 -8.53 -0.65
N TRP A 128 3.84 -8.19 -0.34
CA TRP A 128 4.22 -6.78 -0.16
C TRP A 128 4.06 -5.99 -1.47
N GLU A 129 4.39 -6.60 -2.61
CA GLU A 129 4.15 -6.00 -3.93
C GLU A 129 2.65 -5.85 -4.23
N GLU A 130 1.81 -6.80 -3.81
CA GLU A 130 0.35 -6.70 -3.93
C GLU A 130 -0.22 -5.51 -3.13
N LEU A 131 0.41 -5.18 -2.00
CA LEU A 131 0.09 -3.98 -1.21
C LEU A 131 0.66 -2.69 -1.85
N GLY A 132 1.58 -2.82 -2.81
CA GLY A 132 2.16 -1.72 -3.58
C GLY A 132 3.57 -1.31 -3.17
N PHE A 133 4.33 -2.16 -2.46
CA PHE A 133 5.79 -1.98 -2.30
C PHE A 133 6.52 -2.32 -3.60
N GLN A 134 7.74 -1.81 -3.80
CA GLN A 134 8.49 -2.05 -5.04
C GLN A 134 9.17 -3.43 -5.09
N SER A 135 9.45 -4.01 -3.92
CA SER A 135 10.04 -5.33 -3.77
C SER A 135 9.27 -6.20 -2.77
N ASP A 136 9.71 -7.45 -2.65
CA ASP A 136 9.23 -8.41 -1.65
C ASP A 136 9.76 -8.12 -0.23
N ASP A 137 10.72 -7.21 -0.07
CA ASP A 137 11.18 -6.69 1.22
C ASP A 137 10.78 -5.20 1.36
N PRO A 138 9.74 -4.87 2.17
CA PRO A 138 9.28 -3.49 2.33
C PRO A 138 10.34 -2.51 2.87
N VAL A 139 11.41 -2.99 3.51
CA VAL A 139 12.46 -2.14 4.07
C VAL A 139 13.26 -1.41 2.99
N THR A 140 13.33 -1.95 1.77
CA THR A 140 14.00 -1.26 0.66
C THR A 140 13.35 0.09 0.34
N ASP A 141 12.04 0.19 0.54
CA ASP A 141 11.24 1.36 0.22
C ASP A 141 11.22 2.41 1.34
N LEU A 142 11.56 2.02 2.58
CA LEU A 142 11.49 2.88 3.76
C LEU A 142 12.68 3.84 3.90
N ARG A 143 13.69 3.79 3.00
CA ARG A 143 14.93 4.58 3.13
C ARG A 143 14.70 6.09 3.16
N GLY A 144 13.70 6.59 2.42
CA GLY A 144 13.43 8.04 2.30
C GLY A 144 12.53 8.63 3.38
N VAL A 145 11.74 7.81 4.07
CA VAL A 145 10.71 8.27 5.05
C VAL A 145 10.78 7.56 6.40
N GLY A 146 11.67 6.57 6.53
CA GLY A 146 11.96 5.87 7.77
C GLY A 146 10.75 5.20 8.41
N LEU A 147 10.76 5.18 9.74
CA LEU A 147 9.69 4.61 10.55
C LEU A 147 8.36 5.34 10.36
N THR A 148 8.38 6.67 10.20
CA THR A 148 7.15 7.48 10.04
C THR A 148 6.34 7.06 8.81
N GLY A 149 6.99 6.76 7.68
CA GLY A 149 6.28 6.26 6.50
C GLY A 149 5.58 4.92 6.75
N LEU A 150 6.22 4.03 7.51
CA LEU A 150 5.60 2.76 7.91
C LEU A 150 4.44 2.97 8.88
N MET A 151 4.58 3.87 9.86
CA MET A 151 3.51 4.22 10.81
C MET A 151 2.29 4.77 10.10
N HIS A 152 2.46 5.70 9.17
CA HIS A 152 1.38 6.26 8.37
C HIS A 152 0.64 5.19 7.54
N LEU A 153 1.38 4.31 6.86
CA LEU A 153 0.77 3.23 6.08
C LEU A 153 0.03 2.23 6.98
N ALA A 154 0.61 1.86 8.12
CA ALA A 154 -0.02 0.98 9.10
C ALA A 154 -1.30 1.62 9.66
N HIS A 155 -1.26 2.90 10.03
CA HIS A 155 -2.42 3.66 10.47
C HIS A 155 -3.52 3.61 9.41
N PHE A 156 -3.22 4.00 8.17
CA PHE A 156 -4.18 4.00 7.07
C PHE A 156 -4.84 2.63 6.85
N CYS A 157 -4.06 1.55 6.85
CA CYS A 157 -4.56 0.19 6.65
C CYS A 157 -5.38 -0.32 7.84
N SER A 158 -5.09 0.14 9.05
CA SER A 158 -5.84 -0.22 10.26
C SER A 158 -7.12 0.61 10.44
N THR A 159 -7.22 1.80 9.83
CA THR A 159 -8.44 2.61 9.84
C THR A 159 -9.55 1.91 9.08
N ASN A 160 -10.64 1.63 9.79
CA ASN A 160 -11.77 0.84 9.29
C ASN A 160 -12.31 1.38 7.95
N GLY A 161 -12.36 0.51 6.94
CA GLY A 161 -12.91 0.81 5.61
C GLY A 161 -11.90 1.29 4.56
N ASN A 162 -10.72 1.80 4.94
CA ASN A 162 -9.79 2.38 3.97
C ASN A 162 -9.26 1.33 2.98
N LEU A 163 -8.73 0.21 3.48
CA LEU A 163 -8.17 -0.84 2.63
C LEU A 163 -9.23 -1.50 1.75
N GLU A 164 -10.45 -1.68 2.27
CA GLU A 164 -11.60 -2.23 1.55
C GLU A 164 -12.03 -1.35 0.39
N ILE A 165 -12.02 -0.03 0.58
CA ILE A 165 -12.32 0.95 -0.47
C ILE A 165 -11.26 0.90 -1.58
N VAL A 166 -9.98 0.89 -1.20
CA VAL A 166 -8.87 0.80 -2.16
C VAL A 166 -8.99 -0.48 -3.01
N ARG A 167 -9.11 -1.64 -2.35
CA ARG A 167 -9.26 -2.94 -3.03
C ARG A 167 -10.55 -3.04 -3.85
N GLY A 168 -11.63 -2.43 -3.38
CA GLY A 168 -12.93 -2.46 -4.04
C GLY A 168 -13.02 -1.63 -5.32
N SER A 169 -12.07 -0.73 -5.58
CA SER A 169 -12.03 0.10 -6.78
C SER A 169 -11.50 -0.61 -8.04
N HIS A 170 -10.79 -1.72 -7.89
CA HIS A 170 -10.09 -2.43 -8.99
C HIS A 170 -9.09 -1.55 -9.79
N SER A 171 -8.70 -0.38 -9.27
CA SER A 171 -7.89 0.61 -9.99
C SER A 171 -6.38 0.33 -10.04
N ALA A 172 -5.91 -0.82 -9.51
CA ALA A 172 -4.49 -1.15 -9.35
C ALA A 172 -3.66 -0.03 -8.68
N PHE A 173 -4.24 0.63 -7.66
CA PHE A 173 -3.56 1.70 -6.92
C PHE A 173 -2.37 1.16 -6.12
N PRO A 174 -1.14 1.66 -6.34
CA PRO A 174 0.05 1.20 -5.63
C PRO A 174 0.10 1.81 -4.21
N LEU A 175 -0.74 1.29 -3.31
CA LEU A 175 -1.05 1.88 -2.02
C LEU A 175 0.20 2.19 -1.17
N ALA A 176 1.11 1.24 -1.00
CA ALA A 176 2.31 1.46 -0.18
C ALA A 176 3.21 2.56 -0.79
N THR A 177 3.59 2.45 -2.06
CA THR A 177 4.39 3.48 -2.75
C THR A 177 3.73 4.86 -2.70
N ALA A 178 2.41 4.94 -2.92
CA ALA A 178 1.67 6.20 -2.82
C ALA A 178 1.72 6.78 -1.40
N SER A 179 1.51 5.94 -0.37
CA SER A 179 1.57 6.33 1.04
C SER A 179 2.94 6.87 1.46
N LEU A 180 4.02 6.22 1.02
CA LEU A 180 5.39 6.66 1.32
C LEU A 180 5.69 8.00 0.64
N ASN A 181 5.24 8.21 -0.59
CA ASN A 181 5.37 9.50 -1.28
C ASN A 181 4.57 10.62 -0.60
N VAL A 182 3.33 10.34 -0.15
CA VAL A 182 2.53 11.31 0.64
C VAL A 182 3.29 11.68 1.92
N THR A 183 3.86 10.71 2.62
CA THR A 183 4.67 10.96 3.82
C THR A 183 5.86 11.87 3.51
N HIS A 184 6.60 11.56 2.44
CA HIS A 184 7.74 12.34 2.02
C HIS A 184 7.35 13.81 1.75
N ILE A 185 6.32 14.04 0.92
CA ILE A 185 5.85 15.38 0.56
C ILE A 185 5.37 16.14 1.79
N LEU A 186 4.57 15.51 2.64
CA LEU A 186 4.03 16.13 3.86
C LEU A 186 5.15 16.52 4.83
N CYS A 187 6.03 15.58 5.18
CA CYS A 187 7.12 15.84 6.11
C CYS A 187 8.15 16.81 5.54
N ALA A 188 8.44 16.76 4.25
CA ALA A 188 9.34 17.72 3.59
C ALA A 188 8.75 19.14 3.61
N HIS A 189 7.48 19.30 3.25
CA HIS A 189 6.81 20.62 3.25
C HIS A 189 6.78 21.23 4.65
N LEU A 190 6.55 20.41 5.69
CA LEU A 190 6.57 20.84 7.09
C LEU A 190 7.99 21.03 7.66
N GLY A 191 9.05 20.72 6.91
CA GLY A 191 10.44 20.84 7.38
C GLY A 191 10.85 19.78 8.41
N LEU A 192 10.16 18.64 8.45
CA LEU A 192 10.38 17.57 9.44
C LEU A 192 11.51 16.59 9.06
N LEU A 193 11.82 16.46 7.77
CA LEU A 193 12.89 15.56 7.30
C LEU A 193 14.28 16.19 7.50
N ALA A 194 15.26 15.38 7.94
CA ALA A 194 16.64 15.80 8.15
C ALA A 194 17.46 15.88 6.85
N SER A 195 17.09 15.09 5.85
CA SER A 195 17.61 15.14 4.49
C SER A 195 16.48 14.66 3.58
N PRO A 196 15.91 15.50 2.70
CA PRO A 196 14.92 15.04 1.73
C PRO A 196 15.65 14.17 0.70
N ALA A 197 15.87 12.90 1.03
CA ALA A 197 16.36 11.91 0.09
C ALA A 197 15.21 11.49 -0.84
N GLY A 198 15.41 11.62 -2.14
CA GLY A 198 14.46 11.20 -3.17
C GLY A 198 13.95 12.36 -4.03
N GLY A 199 14.04 12.19 -5.35
CA GLY A 199 13.78 13.19 -6.40
C GLY A 199 12.33 13.70 -6.55
N ALA A 200 11.55 13.80 -5.48
CA ALA A 200 10.38 14.67 -5.46
C ALA A 200 10.90 16.12 -5.45
N GLY A 201 11.22 16.64 -6.64
CA GLY A 201 11.97 17.89 -6.82
C GLY A 201 11.60 18.98 -5.82
N LYS A 202 12.60 19.59 -5.19
CA LYS A 202 12.52 20.65 -4.16
C LYS A 202 11.09 20.86 -3.65
N VAL A 203 10.64 20.00 -2.72
CA VAL A 203 9.42 20.31 -1.97
C VAL A 203 9.67 21.63 -1.27
N GLU A 204 8.88 22.64 -1.62
CA GLU A 204 8.98 23.98 -1.03
C GLU A 204 8.60 23.89 0.44
N LEU A 205 9.38 24.51 1.31
CA LEU A 205 9.06 24.58 2.75
C LEU A 205 7.84 25.47 2.97
N CYS A 206 7.04 25.14 3.98
CA CYS A 206 5.93 25.98 4.40
C CYS A 206 6.41 27.27 5.09
N SER A 207 5.50 28.23 5.26
CA SER A 207 5.79 29.44 6.03
C SER A 207 5.93 29.13 7.53
N LYS A 208 6.60 30.03 8.26
CA LYS A 208 6.71 29.92 9.74
C LYS A 208 5.35 29.88 10.44
N ASP A 209 4.35 30.57 9.90
CA ASP A 209 2.99 30.55 10.47
C ASP A 209 2.32 29.19 10.29
N VAL A 210 2.47 28.58 9.11
CA VAL A 210 1.97 27.22 8.83
C VAL A 210 2.64 26.22 9.77
N GLN A 211 3.97 26.31 9.90
CA GLN A 211 4.75 25.46 10.80
C GLN A 211 4.31 25.61 12.26
N HIS A 212 4.17 26.85 12.75
CA HIS A 212 3.74 27.12 14.13
C HIS A 212 2.33 26.59 14.39
N ASN A 213 1.38 26.83 13.48
CA ASN A 213 0.02 26.31 13.63
C ASN A 213 -0.01 24.77 13.62
N PHE A 214 0.79 24.13 12.76
CA PHE A 214 0.93 22.68 12.73
C PHE A 214 1.47 22.14 14.07
N ILE A 215 2.57 22.68 14.58
CA ILE A 215 3.14 22.24 15.87
C ILE A 215 2.15 22.41 17.01
N ARG A 216 1.42 23.55 17.04
CA ARG A 216 0.37 23.79 18.04
C ARG A 216 -0.71 22.72 17.99
N LEU A 217 -1.25 22.42 16.81
CA LEU A 217 -2.31 21.41 16.67
C LEU A 217 -1.80 20.00 16.93
N HIS A 218 -0.62 19.65 16.44
CA HIS A 218 0.00 18.35 16.69
C HIS A 218 0.15 18.12 18.20
N ALA A 219 0.69 19.11 18.92
CA ALA A 219 0.79 19.08 20.38
C ALA A 219 -0.55 18.94 21.10
N ALA A 220 -1.62 19.54 20.57
CA ALA A 220 -2.96 19.44 21.15
C ALA A 220 -3.65 18.09 20.87
N THR A 221 -3.25 17.39 19.80
CA THR A 221 -3.78 16.07 19.44
C THR A 221 -3.00 14.92 20.07
N SER A 222 -1.73 15.13 20.39
CA SER A 222 -0.91 14.18 21.15
C SER A 222 -1.39 14.20 22.60
N THR A 223 -2.06 13.16 23.05
CA THR A 223 -2.48 13.06 24.45
C THR A 223 -1.26 13.01 25.37
N ASP A 224 -1.16 13.94 26.33
CA ASP A 224 -0.06 14.04 27.31
C ASP A 224 -0.03 12.85 28.32
N GLY A 225 -0.67 11.71 28.03
CA GLY A 225 -0.97 10.66 29.02
C GLY A 225 -0.54 9.24 28.69
N GLU A 226 -0.60 8.79 27.44
CA GLU A 226 -0.20 7.42 27.07
C GLU A 226 0.29 7.39 25.62
N PRO A 227 1.58 7.09 25.36
CA PRO A 227 2.08 6.93 23.99
C PRO A 227 1.34 5.77 23.30
N GLY A 228 0.55 6.09 22.28
CA GLY A 228 -0.14 5.10 21.43
C GLY A 228 -1.67 5.07 21.50
N VAL A 229 -2.32 5.94 22.29
CA VAL A 229 -3.79 6.01 22.34
C VAL A 229 -4.33 7.00 21.30
N GLY A 230 -4.29 6.60 20.04
CA GLY A 230 -4.94 7.31 18.92
C GLY A 230 -3.98 7.98 17.92
N PRO A 231 -4.49 8.39 16.75
CA PRO A 231 -3.67 8.98 15.69
C PRO A 231 -3.24 10.40 16.05
N SER A 232 -1.99 10.74 15.74
CA SER A 232 -1.51 12.11 15.81
C SER A 232 -2.12 12.95 14.69
N PHE A 233 -2.02 14.28 14.80
CA PHE A 233 -2.43 15.15 13.71
C PHE A 233 -1.70 14.86 12.39
N LEU A 234 -0.44 14.43 12.46
CA LEU A 234 0.35 14.10 11.27
C LEU A 234 -0.22 12.85 10.56
N ASP A 235 -0.61 11.83 11.33
CA ASP A 235 -1.26 10.62 10.82
C ASP A 235 -2.59 10.95 10.12
N LEU A 236 -3.39 11.84 10.73
CA LEU A 236 -4.66 12.26 10.17
C LEU A 236 -4.50 13.07 8.88
N MET A 237 -3.52 13.97 8.82
CA MET A 237 -3.17 14.72 7.60
C MET A 237 -2.75 13.78 6.48
N HIS A 238 -1.86 12.82 6.77
CA HIS A 238 -1.44 11.80 5.83
C HIS A 238 -2.63 11.01 5.29
N GLU A 239 -3.53 10.55 6.18
CA GLU A 239 -4.71 9.80 5.77
C GLU A 239 -5.55 10.60 4.75
N GLN A 240 -5.86 11.87 5.03
CA GLN A 240 -6.70 12.66 4.13
C GLN A 240 -6.05 12.89 2.76
N LEU A 241 -4.75 13.13 2.74
CA LEU A 241 -3.96 13.33 1.52
C LEU A 241 -3.86 12.04 0.69
N LEU A 242 -3.66 10.88 1.32
CA LEU A 242 -3.62 9.60 0.62
C LEU A 242 -4.99 9.24 0.02
N ARG A 243 -6.08 9.53 0.74
CA ARG A 243 -7.44 9.36 0.21
C ARG A 243 -7.71 10.32 -0.95
N TRP A 244 -7.21 11.56 -0.88
CA TRP A 244 -7.30 12.53 -1.98
C TRP A 244 -6.56 12.02 -3.22
N LEU A 245 -5.34 11.53 -3.05
CA LEU A 245 -4.52 10.96 -4.12
C LEU A 245 -5.20 9.76 -4.76
N PHE A 246 -5.81 8.89 -3.95
CA PHE A 246 -6.56 7.75 -4.44
C PHE A 246 -7.79 8.15 -5.28
N ASP A 247 -8.55 9.17 -4.86
CA ASP A 247 -9.70 9.63 -5.66
C ASP A 247 -9.27 10.11 -7.04
N ARG A 248 -8.19 10.90 -7.11
CA ARG A 248 -7.60 11.34 -8.38
C ARG A 248 -7.12 10.17 -9.22
N TRP A 249 -6.50 9.17 -8.59
CA TRP A 249 -6.06 7.96 -9.28
C TRP A 249 -7.23 7.20 -9.92
N VAL A 250 -8.34 7.06 -9.20
CA VAL A 250 -9.56 6.43 -9.72
C VAL A 250 -10.20 7.26 -10.83
N GLU A 251 -10.14 8.59 -10.73
CA GLU A 251 -10.69 9.52 -11.74
C GLU A 251 -9.89 9.57 -13.05
N LEU A 252 -8.63 9.08 -13.07
CA LEU A 252 -7.84 8.97 -14.30
C LEU A 252 -8.50 8.10 -15.39
N ASP A 253 -9.55 7.34 -15.05
CA ASP A 253 -10.28 6.45 -15.97
C ASP A 253 -11.17 7.15 -17.03
N SER A 254 -11.16 8.49 -17.11
CA SER A 254 -12.07 9.23 -18.02
C SER A 254 -11.39 10.04 -19.13
N SER A 255 -10.05 10.09 -19.22
CA SER A 255 -9.37 10.86 -20.29
C SER A 255 -8.05 10.22 -20.74
N THR A 256 -8.01 9.84 -22.01
CA THR A 256 -6.89 9.33 -22.84
C THR A 256 -5.63 10.21 -22.81
N PRO A 257 -4.40 9.71 -23.13
CA PRO A 257 -4.06 8.60 -24.03
C PRO A 257 -3.77 7.25 -23.34
N PRO A 258 -3.64 6.13 -24.09
CA PRO A 258 -3.38 4.78 -23.58
C PRO A 258 -1.94 4.67 -23.07
N GLY A 259 -1.69 5.15 -21.86
CA GLY A 259 -0.45 4.95 -21.14
C GLY A 259 -0.70 4.13 -19.86
N PRO A 260 0.30 3.38 -19.35
CA PRO A 260 0.15 2.71 -18.08
C PRO A 260 -0.14 3.76 -16.99
N ARG A 261 -1.22 3.56 -16.21
CA ARG A 261 -1.68 4.50 -15.16
C ARG A 261 -0.55 4.90 -14.20
N LEU A 262 0.41 4.00 -14.00
CA LEU A 262 1.60 4.23 -13.19
C LEU A 262 2.43 5.44 -13.65
N MET A 263 2.46 5.75 -14.95
CA MET A 263 3.15 6.92 -15.51
C MET A 263 2.47 8.24 -15.15
N GLN A 264 1.24 8.21 -14.63
CA GLN A 264 0.53 9.40 -14.14
C GLN A 264 0.85 9.71 -12.67
N MET A 265 1.48 8.79 -11.92
CA MET A 265 1.79 9.01 -10.51
C MET A 265 2.63 10.27 -10.27
N PRO A 266 3.71 10.57 -11.03
CA PRO A 266 4.47 11.80 -10.83
C PRO A 266 3.62 13.07 -10.97
N ARG A 267 2.67 13.08 -11.92
CA ARG A 267 1.74 14.20 -12.11
C ARG A 267 0.80 14.34 -10.91
N LEU A 268 0.23 13.25 -10.42
CA LEU A 268 -0.65 13.28 -9.26
C LEU A 268 0.08 13.73 -7.99
N LEU A 269 1.34 13.33 -7.81
CA LEU A 269 2.18 13.78 -6.70
C LEU A 269 2.50 15.28 -6.78
N CYS A 270 2.71 15.83 -7.98
CA CYS A 270 2.81 17.28 -8.17
C CYS A 270 1.51 18.00 -7.77
N MET A 271 0.35 17.49 -8.21
CA MET A 271 -0.95 18.06 -7.84
C MET A 271 -1.20 17.97 -6.32
N LEU A 272 -0.82 16.85 -5.69
CA LEU A 272 -0.91 16.67 -4.23
C LEU A 272 -0.07 17.72 -3.48
N ARG A 273 1.14 17.99 -3.95
CA ARG A 273 2.02 19.02 -3.36
C ARG A 273 1.39 20.41 -3.44
N ASP A 274 0.84 20.76 -4.61
CA ASP A 274 0.19 22.05 -4.81
C ASP A 274 -1.08 22.19 -3.97
N HIS A 275 -1.87 21.11 -3.88
CA HIS A 275 -3.04 21.02 -3.00
C HIS A 275 -2.66 21.24 -1.53
N LEU A 276 -1.72 20.44 -1.00
CA LEU A 276 -1.22 20.58 0.37
C LEU A 276 -0.80 22.02 0.69
N ARG A 277 0.05 22.61 -0.17
CA ARG A 277 0.56 23.97 0.01
C ARG A 277 -0.57 25.01 -0.01
N GLY A 278 -1.47 24.90 -0.99
CA GLY A 278 -2.61 25.80 -1.15
C GLY A 278 -3.54 25.74 0.07
N THR A 279 -3.92 24.54 0.49
CA THR A 279 -4.78 24.32 1.66
C THR A 279 -4.19 24.90 2.93
N LEU A 280 -2.91 24.62 3.23
CA LEU A 280 -2.29 25.12 4.47
C LEU A 280 -2.11 26.64 4.46
N SER A 281 -1.79 27.23 3.31
CA SER A 281 -1.59 28.67 3.18
C SER A 281 -2.88 29.47 3.23
N ALA A 282 -3.99 28.88 2.76
CA ALA A 282 -5.32 29.49 2.76
C ALA A 282 -6.14 29.22 4.03
N ALA A 283 -5.67 28.33 4.92
CA ALA A 283 -6.40 27.92 6.10
C ALA A 283 -6.60 29.08 7.09
N SER A 284 -7.87 29.37 7.41
CA SER A 284 -8.25 30.39 8.38
C SER A 284 -7.63 30.17 9.75
N THR A 285 -7.12 31.23 10.36
CA THR A 285 -6.59 31.21 11.73
C THR A 285 -7.65 31.64 12.74
N PRO A 286 -7.76 30.99 13.91
CA PRO A 286 -6.95 29.84 14.34
C PRO A 286 -7.33 28.56 13.59
N TRP A 287 -6.33 27.74 13.26
CA TRP A 287 -6.58 26.45 12.65
C TRP A 287 -7.42 25.54 13.56
N SER A 288 -8.33 24.79 12.94
CA SER A 288 -9.15 23.77 13.57
C SER A 288 -8.85 22.41 12.93
N VAL A 289 -8.62 21.38 13.75
CA VAL A 289 -8.32 20.02 13.26
C VAL A 289 -9.42 19.53 12.30
N PRO A 290 -10.72 19.51 12.66
CA PRO A 290 -11.76 19.08 11.74
C PRO A 290 -11.81 19.88 10.43
N ALA A 291 -11.72 21.21 10.50
CA ALA A 291 -11.80 22.06 9.31
C ALA A 291 -10.63 21.79 8.35
N LEU A 292 -9.42 21.65 8.88
CA LEU A 292 -8.25 21.41 8.06
C LEU A 292 -8.25 20.00 7.46
N LEU A 293 -8.67 18.97 8.21
CA LEU A 293 -8.78 17.61 7.67
C LEU A 293 -9.82 17.54 6.55
N VAL A 294 -10.95 18.24 6.68
CA VAL A 294 -11.93 18.35 5.59
C VAL A 294 -11.32 19.05 4.38
N ALA A 295 -10.60 20.16 4.58
CA ALA A 295 -9.96 20.90 3.49
C ALA A 295 -8.83 20.11 2.81
N LEU A 296 -8.05 19.33 3.55
CA LEU A 296 -7.02 18.45 2.98
C LEU A 296 -7.65 17.29 2.17
N ARG A 297 -8.87 16.88 2.53
CA ARG A 297 -9.59 15.79 1.87
C ARG A 297 -10.30 16.22 0.59
N GLN A 298 -10.77 17.47 0.53
CA GLN A 298 -11.62 18.00 -0.54
C GLN A 298 -10.83 18.96 -1.43
N ASP A 299 -11.15 19.01 -2.72
CA ASP A 299 -10.94 20.23 -3.49
C ASP A 299 -12.12 21.17 -3.24
N ASP A 300 -11.98 22.46 -3.57
CA ASP A 300 -13.03 23.47 -3.39
C ASP A 300 -14.43 23.09 -3.94
N LEU A 301 -14.61 22.04 -4.75
CA LEU A 301 -15.93 21.56 -5.20
C LEU A 301 -16.01 20.01 -5.40
N ASN A 302 -16.95 19.36 -4.70
CA ASN A 302 -17.57 18.03 -4.94
C ASN A 302 -16.73 16.73 -4.82
N ASN A 303 -16.82 16.01 -3.69
CA ASN A 303 -16.30 14.64 -3.52
C ASN A 303 -17.42 13.57 -3.66
N LYS A 304 -17.58 12.97 -4.84
CA LYS A 304 -18.54 11.87 -5.07
C LYS A 304 -17.90 10.47 -5.03
N THR A 305 -16.62 10.34 -5.39
CA THR A 305 -15.96 9.04 -5.65
C THR A 305 -15.73 8.21 -4.38
N TRP A 306 -15.07 8.76 -3.37
CA TRP A 306 -14.84 8.03 -2.12
C TRP A 306 -16.13 7.72 -1.37
N LEU A 307 -17.04 8.69 -1.28
CA LEU A 307 -18.33 8.50 -0.63
C LEU A 307 -19.14 7.41 -1.35
N TYR A 308 -19.08 7.35 -2.68
CA TYR A 308 -19.68 6.29 -3.47
C TYR A 308 -19.06 4.92 -3.14
N LEU A 309 -17.73 4.81 -3.17
CA LEU A 309 -17.02 3.56 -2.88
C LEU A 309 -17.23 3.10 -1.44
N GLN A 310 -17.26 4.02 -0.48
CA GLN A 310 -17.57 3.76 0.92
C GLN A 310 -18.99 3.18 1.08
N ARG A 311 -19.99 3.79 0.42
CA ARG A 311 -21.37 3.27 0.41
C ARG A 311 -21.45 1.88 -0.23
N ARG A 312 -20.67 1.63 -1.28
CA ARG A 312 -20.61 0.34 -1.99
C ARG A 312 -19.94 -0.75 -1.14
N ALA A 313 -18.83 -0.44 -0.47
CA ALA A 313 -18.12 -1.34 0.44
C ALA A 313 -19.04 -1.76 1.59
N PHE A 314 -19.72 -0.80 2.22
CA PHE A 314 -20.62 -1.07 3.34
C PHE A 314 -21.85 -1.90 2.95
N ARG A 315 -22.37 -1.75 1.73
CA ARG A 315 -23.44 -2.62 1.19
C ARG A 315 -22.96 -4.05 1.01
N ARG A 316 -21.71 -4.28 0.57
CA ARG A 316 -21.15 -5.64 0.41
C ARG A 316 -20.97 -6.33 1.77
N SER A 317 -20.51 -5.63 2.79
CA SER A 317 -20.38 -6.20 4.15
C SER A 317 -21.75 -6.61 4.74
N ARG A 318 -22.83 -5.85 4.47
CA ARG A 318 -24.20 -6.23 4.89
C ARG A 318 -24.80 -7.39 4.12
N VAL A 319 -24.46 -7.54 2.83
CA VAL A 319 -24.92 -8.68 2.03
C VAL A 319 -24.22 -9.97 2.48
N ILE A 320 -22.92 -9.90 2.82
CA ILE A 320 -22.18 -11.06 3.37
C ILE A 320 -22.74 -11.49 4.73
N SER A 321 -23.09 -10.55 5.61
CA SER A 321 -23.74 -10.89 6.90
C SER A 321 -25.15 -11.48 6.74
N ASN A 322 -25.86 -11.20 5.63
CA ASN A 322 -27.17 -11.79 5.35
C ASN A 322 -27.10 -13.14 4.62
N VAL A 323 -25.98 -13.49 4.00
CA VAL A 323 -25.78 -14.81 3.35
C VAL A 323 -25.32 -15.87 4.36
N SER A 324 -24.78 -15.46 5.52
CA SER A 324 -24.46 -16.36 6.65
C SER A 324 -25.66 -16.70 7.55
N GLY A 325 -26.86 -16.16 7.25
CA GLY A 325 -28.08 -16.31 8.04
C GLY A 325 -29.09 -17.35 7.52
N CYS A 326 -28.65 -18.36 6.77
CA CYS A 326 -29.54 -19.42 6.30
C CYS A 326 -29.07 -20.80 6.81
N SER A 327 -29.54 -21.15 8.01
CA SER A 327 -29.69 -22.54 8.43
C SER A 327 -30.70 -22.68 9.56
N VAL A 328 -31.73 -23.47 9.27
CA VAL A 328 -32.55 -24.30 10.18
C VAL A 328 -33.58 -23.56 11.05
N CYS A 329 -34.81 -23.49 10.54
CA CYS A 329 -35.99 -24.06 11.19
C CYS A 329 -36.81 -24.79 10.13
#